data_AF-A0A540N6U4-F1
#
_entry.id   AF-A0A540N6U4-F1
#
_cell.length_a   1.000
_cell.length_b   1.000
_cell.length_c   1.000
_cell.angle_alpha   90.00
_cell.angle_beta   90.00
_cell.angle_gamma   90.00
#
_symmetry.space_group_name_H-M   'P 1'
#
loop_
_entity.id
_entity.type
_entity.pdbx_description
1 polymer ?
#
loop_
_entity_poly.entity_id
_entity_poly.type
_entity_poly.pdbx_seq_one_letter_code
_entity_poly.pdbx_strand_id
1 'polypeptide(L)'
;MGFRENLVALNCMIDGLCKAGQIDRAMEMYKSMETKDSFTYTSLVHNLCKAARFRCASKLMMKCLRDGKKILRASQRAVLDGLRSTG
;
A
#
# COMPACT_ATOMS: atom_id res chain seq x y z
N MET A 1 17.89 -15.73 -15.91
CA MET A 1 16.86 -16.57 -15.25
C MET A 1 15.89 -15.64 -14.56
N GLY A 2 14.70 -15.48 -15.13
CA GLY A 2 13.66 -14.64 -14.53
C GLY A 2 13.07 -15.36 -13.33
N PHE A 3 13.35 -14.88 -12.12
CA PHE A 3 12.48 -15.17 -10.99
C PHE A 3 11.12 -14.60 -11.35
N ARG A 4 10.23 -15.46 -11.82
CA ARG A 4 8.81 -15.14 -11.96
C ARG A 4 8.41 -14.58 -10.60
N GLU A 5 8.13 -13.28 -10.54
CA GLU A 5 7.91 -12.59 -9.28
C GLU A 5 6.89 -13.38 -8.47
N ASN A 6 7.32 -13.93 -7.33
CA ASN A 6 6.39 -14.60 -6.44
C ASN A 6 5.62 -13.51 -5.71
N LEU A 7 4.61 -12.98 -6.39
CA LEU A 7 3.75 -11.90 -5.93
C LEU A 7 3.14 -12.23 -4.56
N VAL A 8 2.81 -13.51 -4.32
CA VAL A 8 2.32 -13.98 -3.03
C VAL A 8 3.38 -13.80 -1.94
N ALA A 9 4.61 -14.25 -2.17
CA ALA A 9 5.69 -14.11 -1.20
C ALA A 9 6.01 -12.63 -0.90
N LEU A 10 6.05 -11.78 -1.93
CA LEU A 10 6.28 -10.34 -1.79
C LEU A 10 5.14 -9.66 -1.02
N ASN A 11 3.89 -10.03 -1.32
CA ASN A 11 2.72 -9.56 -0.58
C ASN A 11 2.76 -9.99 0.89
N CYS A 12 3.15 -11.23 1.18
CA CYS A 12 3.33 -11.71 2.56
C CYS A 12 4.42 -10.93 3.30
N MET A 13 5.55 -10.64 2.65
CA MET A 13 6.62 -9.85 3.25
C MET A 13 6.19 -8.40 3.51
N ILE A 14 5.50 -7.75 2.56
CA ILE A 14 4.93 -6.42 2.75
C ILE A 14 3.96 -6.40 3.92
N ASP A 15 3.04 -7.36 3.99
CA ASP A 15 2.07 -7.47 5.08
C ASP A 15 2.76 -7.69 6.44
N GLY A 16 3.77 -8.56 6.49
CA GLY A 16 4.58 -8.79 7.69
C GLY A 16 5.32 -7.54 8.16
N LEU A 17 6.00 -6.83 7.25
CA LEU A 17 6.70 -5.58 7.56
C LEU A 17 5.75 -4.49 8.05
N CYS A 18 4.59 -4.37 7.42
CA CYS A 18 3.52 -3.46 7.83
C CYS A 18 3.02 -3.75 9.25
N LYS A 19 2.72 -5.02 9.56
CA LYS A 19 2.28 -5.46 10.89
C LYS A 19 3.35 -5.24 11.96
N ALA A 20 4.62 -5.34 11.59
CA ALA A 20 5.76 -5.01 12.46
C ALA A 20 6.02 -3.50 12.61
N GLY A 21 5.21 -2.63 12.00
CA GLY A 21 5.41 -1.18 12.02
C GLY A 21 6.56 -0.68 11.12
N GLN A 22 7.22 -1.57 10.38
CA GLN A 22 8.35 -1.28 9.50
C GLN A 22 7.86 -0.81 8.11
N ILE A 23 7.02 0.22 8.11
CA ILE A 23 6.31 0.70 6.91
C ILE A 23 7.28 1.20 5.83
N ASP A 24 8.40 1.84 6.21
CA ASP A 24 9.38 2.32 5.23
C ASP A 24 10.06 1.17 4.48
N ARG A 25 10.40 0.07 5.17
CA ARG A 25 10.93 -1.15 4.52
C ARG A 25 9.88 -1.82 3.63
N ALA A 26 8.62 -1.84 4.06
CA ALA A 26 7.52 -2.33 3.22
C ALA A 26 7.39 -1.49 1.92
N MET A 27 7.63 -0.17 2.03
CA MET A 27 7.58 0.75 0.88
C MET A 27 8.79 0.60 -0.05
N GLU A 28 9.98 0.27 0.47
CA GLU A 28 11.16 -0.09 -0.33
C GLU A 28 10.90 -1.36 -1.14
N MET A 29 10.37 -2.39 -0.49
CA MET A 29 9.99 -3.64 -1.17
C MET A 29 8.93 -3.39 -2.24
N TYR A 30 7.91 -2.59 -1.94
CA TYR A 30 6.92 -2.19 -2.93
C TYR A 30 7.54 -1.52 -4.18
N LYS A 31 8.58 -0.69 -3.99
CA LYS A 31 9.27 -0.04 -5.11
C LYS A 31 10.06 -1.03 -5.96
N SER A 32 10.58 -2.12 -5.38
CA SER A 32 11.34 -3.14 -6.10
C SER A 32 10.49 -4.15 -6.85
N MET A 33 9.17 -4.23 -6.60
CA MET A 33 8.26 -5.11 -7.36
C MET A 33 8.03 -4.56 -8.77
N GLU A 34 8.08 -5.39 -9.80
CA GLU A 34 7.64 -5.06 -11.17
C GLU A 34 6.11 -5.10 -11.25
N THR A 35 5.49 -6.15 -10.71
CA THR A 35 4.03 -6.35 -10.70
C THR A 35 3.44 -6.04 -9.33
N LYS A 36 2.33 -5.31 -9.31
CA LYS A 36 1.59 -4.96 -8.09
C LYS A 36 0.11 -5.29 -8.28
N ASP A 37 -0.50 -5.87 -7.26
CA ASP A 37 -1.92 -6.18 -7.26
C ASP A 37 -2.70 -5.33 -6.25
N SER A 38 -4.02 -5.53 -6.26
CA SER A 38 -4.93 -4.89 -5.33
C SER A 38 -4.57 -5.16 -3.86
N PHE A 39 -4.00 -6.32 -3.54
CA PHE A 39 -3.61 -6.68 -2.18
C PHE A 39 -2.41 -5.84 -1.73
N THR A 40 -1.37 -5.73 -2.55
CA THR A 40 -0.19 -4.89 -2.27
C THR A 40 -0.61 -3.46 -1.92
N TYR A 41 -1.45 -2.86 -2.78
CA TYR A 41 -1.94 -1.50 -2.59
C TYR A 41 -2.81 -1.35 -1.34
N THR A 42 -3.73 -2.27 -1.13
CA THR A 42 -4.67 -2.22 0.01
C THR A 42 -3.93 -2.33 1.34
N SER A 43 -2.98 -3.25 1.47
CA SER A 43 -2.22 -3.44 2.72
C SER A 43 -1.39 -2.20 3.05
N LEU A 44 -0.67 -1.63 2.07
CA LEU A 44 0.15 -0.43 2.30
C LEU A 44 -0.71 0.80 2.63
N VAL A 45 -1.81 1.04 1.90
CA VAL A 45 -2.70 2.19 2.18
C VAL A 45 -3.28 2.07 3.58
N HIS A 46 -3.76 0.89 3.97
CA HIS A 46 -4.32 0.66 5.30
C HIS A 46 -3.29 0.97 6.40
N ASN A 47 -2.08 0.43 6.29
CA ASN A 47 -1.03 0.62 7.29
C ASN A 47 -0.49 2.06 7.32
N LEU A 48 -0.38 2.73 6.16
CA LEU A 48 -0.05 4.15 6.10
C LEU A 48 -1.11 5.02 6.79
N CYS A 49 -2.40 4.71 6.63
CA CYS A 49 -3.47 5.38 7.36
C CYS A 49 -3.35 5.17 8.88
N LYS A 50 -3.08 3.94 9.34
CA LYS A 50 -2.85 3.65 10.76
C LYS A 50 -1.66 4.41 11.35
N ALA A 51 -0.63 4.65 10.54
CA ALA A 51 0.52 5.45 10.92
C ALA A 51 0.34 6.97 10.72
N ALA A 52 -0.89 7.45 10.46
CA ALA A 52 -1.22 8.84 10.16
C ALA A 52 -0.44 9.44 8.96
N ARG A 53 0.12 8.61 8.08
CA ARG A 53 0.87 9.03 6.87
C ARG A 53 -0.08 9.23 5.67
N PHE A 54 -1.13 10.02 5.86
CA PHE A 54 -2.24 10.15 4.91
C PHE A 54 -1.84 10.67 3.53
N ARG A 55 -0.86 11.58 3.43
CA ARG A 55 -0.32 12.04 2.13
C ARG A 55 0.32 10.90 1.34
N CYS A 56 1.06 10.01 1.99
CA CYS A 56 1.66 8.84 1.35
C CYS A 56 0.58 7.84 0.93
N ALA A 57 -0.40 7.59 1.81
CA ALA A 57 -1.54 6.71 1.53
C ALA A 57 -2.35 7.19 0.32
N SER A 58 -2.61 8.50 0.23
CA SER A 58 -3.29 9.13 -0.90
C SER A 58 -2.53 8.98 -2.21
N LYS A 59 -1.21 9.24 -2.22
CA LYS A 59 -0.38 9.04 -3.43
C LYS A 59 -0.44 7.58 -3.92
N LEU A 60 -0.40 6.62 -3.00
CA LEU A 60 -0.45 5.19 -3.33
C LEU A 60 -1.81 4.79 -3.87
N MET A 61 -2.90 5.27 -3.24
CA MET A 61 -4.26 5.05 -3.68
C MET A 61 -4.50 5.62 -5.09
N MET A 62 -4.03 6.83 -5.36
CA MET A 62 -4.13 7.43 -6.69
C MET A 62 -3.35 6.64 -7.75
N LYS A 63 -2.21 6.05 -7.38
CA LYS A 63 -1.46 5.17 -8.28
C LYS A 63 -2.21 3.88 -8.57
N CYS A 64 -2.76 3.22 -7.55
CA CYS A 64 -3.62 2.04 -7.68
C CYS A 64 -4.78 2.28 -8.66
N LEU A 65 -5.47 3.42 -8.54
CA LEU A 65 -6.58 3.80 -9.42
C LEU A 65 -6.12 4.07 -10.86
N ARG A 66 -4.98 4.74 -11.07
CA ARG A 66 -4.40 4.94 -12.41
C ARG A 66 -4.00 3.64 -13.08
N ASP A 67 -3.53 2.68 -12.30
CA ASP A 67 -3.19 1.33 -12.78
C ASP A 67 -4.44 0.46 -13.04
N GLY A 68 -5.65 1.02 -12.92
CA GLY A 68 -6.92 0.33 -13.13
C GLY A 68 -7.24 -0.72 -12.06
N LYS A 69 -6.56 -0.70 -10.92
CA LYS A 69 -6.73 -1.68 -9.85
C LYS A 69 -7.83 -1.24 -8.88
N LYS A 70 -8.56 -2.22 -8.35
CA LYS A 70 -9.57 -1.97 -7.30
C LYS A 70 -8.88 -1.85 -5.95
N ILE A 71 -9.23 -0.83 -5.18
CA ILE A 71 -8.88 -0.68 -3.77
C ILE A 71 -10.16 -0.75 -2.94
N LEU A 72 -10.06 -1.22 -1.68
CA LEU A 72 -11.22 -1.29 -0.80
C LEU A 72 -11.80 0.10 -0.52
N ARG A 73 -13.13 0.22 -0.55
CA ARG A 73 -13.86 1.46 -0.21
C ARG A 73 -13.49 1.98 1.19
N ALA A 74 -13.26 1.08 2.14
CA ALA A 74 -12.82 1.44 3.48
C ALA A 74 -11.48 2.18 3.48
N SER A 75 -10.52 1.73 2.65
CA SER A 75 -9.23 2.40 2.47
C SER A 75 -9.39 3.79 1.85
N GLN A 76 -10.32 3.96 0.90
CA GLN A 76 -10.61 5.27 0.31
C GLN A 76 -11.16 6.24 1.35
N ARG A 77 -12.14 5.80 2.13
CA ARG A 77 -12.73 6.59 3.22
C ARG A 77 -11.66 6.98 4.25
N ALA A 78 -10.84 6.04 4.71
CA ALA A 78 -9.80 6.29 5.70
C ALA A 78 -8.76 7.33 5.23
N VAL A 79 -8.39 7.32 3.95
CA VAL A 79 -7.49 8.35 3.38
C VAL A 79 -8.16 9.71 3.35
N LEU A 80 -9.41 9.80 2.89
CA LEU A 80 -10.14 11.07 2.78
C LEU A 80 -10.43 11.68 4.17
N ASP A 81 -10.89 10.87 5.11
CA ASP A 81 -11.15 11.31 6.48
C ASP A 81 -9.86 11.78 7.17
N GLY A 82 -8.77 11.02 7.00
CA GLY A 82 -7.47 11.39 7.54
C GLY A 82 -6.91 12.69 6.96
N LEU A 83 -7.08 12.93 5.65
CA LEU A 83 -6.68 14.19 5.02
C LEU A 83 -7.49 15.38 5.55
N ARG A 84 -8.80 15.20 5.76
CA ARG A 84 -9.70 16.23 6.32
C ARG A 84 -9.36 16.57 7.77
N SER A 85 -8.83 15.63 8.55
CA SER A 85 -8.40 15.88 9.93
C SER A 85 -7.04 16.57 10.05
N THR A 86 -6.29 16.69 8.95
CA THR A 86 -4.94 17.32 8.94
C THR A 86 -4.91 18.71 8.31
N GLY A 87 -6.08 19.26 7.92
CA GLY A 87 -6.25 20.62 7.42
C GLY A 87 -7.06 21.45 8.40
#